data_AF-A0A1S1GWX2-F1
#
_entry.id   AF-A0A1S1GWX2-F1
#
_cell.length_a   1.000
_cell.length_b   1.000
_cell.length_c   1.000
_cell.angle_alpha   90.00
_cell.angle_beta   90.00
_cell.angle_gamma   90.00
#
_symmetry.space_group_name_H-M   'P 1'
#
loop_
_entity.id
_entity.type
_entity.pdbx_description
1 polymer ?
#
loop_
_entity_poly.entity_id
_entity_poly.type
_entity_poly.pdbx_seq_one_letter_code
_entity_poly.pdbx_strand_id
1 'polypeptide(L)'
;MTLFYRLFVIISSIITIILDMVTTQHIQNNLVLLPFVFVLLFVVFPSFSRYIFNNLGITIINFTMLLRYVVSPFLMALYGSDIQMGSTVSIDIQSKAVLLMVYEMIAMFLIFALLHKYFYSNNSKIRNVKSQSNIFGWIFIAFALLIIISQPSVLGNYSFIWSASKLKTDTANENVTLFALLIQLAQIVFTVSILNIIHKYYEKKNSIIYLFLSFIVIVASASFITGTSRSSIIIPLVTGLFALLVLYNKYRKLIIGSSLILSLLVISVSTLLKQQTNVTIGSRSLYHSAGPLENLTLIFNYIFLA
;
A
#
# COMPACT_ATOMS: atom_id res chain seq x y z
N MET A 1 -5.42 -16.86 -17.35
CA MET A 1 -5.19 -15.98 -16.19
C MET A 1 -5.27 -14.50 -16.56
N THR A 2 -4.39 -13.99 -17.43
CA THR A 2 -4.43 -12.57 -17.90
C THR A 2 -5.73 -12.18 -18.57
N LEU A 3 -6.28 -13.01 -19.46
CA LEU A 3 -7.54 -12.72 -20.16
C LEU A 3 -8.74 -12.67 -19.21
N PHE A 4 -8.83 -13.62 -18.28
CA PHE A 4 -9.86 -13.64 -17.23
C PHE A 4 -9.80 -12.40 -16.34
N TYR A 5 -8.58 -12.00 -15.92
CA TYR A 5 -8.40 -10.77 -15.17
C TYR A 5 -8.84 -9.53 -15.96
N ARG A 6 -8.47 -9.41 -17.24
CA ARG A 6 -8.91 -8.29 -18.08
C ARG A 6 -10.43 -8.21 -18.19
N LEU A 7 -11.10 -9.35 -18.41
CA LEU A 7 -12.55 -9.42 -18.43
C LEU A 7 -13.15 -8.98 -17.10
N PHE A 8 -12.61 -9.48 -15.97
CA PHE A 8 -13.06 -9.09 -14.64
C PHE A 8 -12.95 -7.58 -14.42
N VAL A 9 -11.81 -6.96 -14.74
CA VAL A 9 -11.60 -5.51 -14.58
C VAL A 9 -12.56 -4.70 -15.45
N ILE A 10 -12.76 -5.10 -16.71
CA ILE A 10 -13.67 -4.40 -17.62
C ILE A 10 -15.11 -4.51 -17.12
N ILE A 11 -15.55 -5.72 -16.77
CA ILE A 11 -16.90 -5.97 -16.28
C ILE A 11 -17.16 -5.22 -14.97
N SER A 12 -16.24 -5.30 -14.01
CA SER A 12 -16.41 -4.62 -12.71
C SER A 12 -16.50 -3.11 -12.91
N SER A 13 -15.69 -2.54 -13.78
CA SER A 13 -15.71 -1.10 -14.05
C SER A 13 -16.96 -0.64 -14.79
N ILE A 14 -17.49 -1.43 -15.73
CA ILE A 14 -18.76 -1.12 -16.40
C ILE A 14 -19.90 -1.13 -15.38
N ILE A 15 -19.93 -2.13 -14.49
CA ILE A 15 -20.93 -2.20 -13.41
C ILE A 15 -20.81 -0.96 -12.52
N THR A 16 -19.60 -0.56 -12.14
CA THR A 16 -19.36 0.66 -11.35
C THR A 16 -19.89 1.91 -12.06
N ILE A 17 -19.59 2.09 -13.35
CA ILE A 17 -20.07 3.25 -14.13
C ILE A 17 -21.59 3.31 -14.13
N ILE A 18 -22.25 2.17 -14.39
CA ILE A 18 -23.72 2.11 -14.41
C ILE A 18 -24.28 2.47 -13.04
N LEU A 19 -23.71 1.94 -11.96
CA LEU A 19 -24.15 2.24 -10.60
C LEU A 19 -23.94 3.71 -10.24
N ASP A 20 -22.78 4.30 -10.58
CA ASP A 20 -22.49 5.71 -10.35
C ASP A 20 -23.43 6.64 -11.14
N MET A 21 -23.96 6.20 -12.29
CA MET A 21 -24.92 7.00 -13.08
C MET A 21 -26.38 6.83 -12.64
N VAL A 22 -26.74 5.68 -12.07
CA VAL A 22 -28.12 5.36 -11.65
C VAL A 22 -28.39 5.77 -10.21
N THR A 23 -27.35 5.83 -9.38
CA THR A 23 -27.47 6.16 -7.96
C THR A 23 -28.03 7.56 -7.74
N THR A 24 -29.01 7.64 -6.83
CA THR A 24 -29.67 8.89 -6.41
C THR A 24 -29.06 9.47 -5.14
N GLN A 25 -28.00 8.84 -4.62
CA GLN A 25 -27.33 9.30 -3.41
C GLN A 25 -26.51 10.55 -3.68
N HIS A 26 -26.25 11.38 -2.65
CA HIS A 26 -25.37 12.55 -2.76
C HIS A 26 -23.95 12.08 -3.12
N ILE A 27 -23.69 11.98 -4.41
CA ILE A 27 -22.42 11.57 -4.99
C ILE A 27 -21.99 12.68 -5.92
N GLN A 28 -20.69 12.91 -5.91
CA GLN A 28 -20.10 13.91 -6.76
C GLN A 28 -20.27 13.53 -8.23
N ASN A 29 -20.86 14.41 -9.03
CA ASN A 29 -21.12 14.20 -10.46
C ASN A 29 -19.88 13.74 -11.25
N ASN A 30 -18.68 14.12 -10.80
CA ASN A 30 -17.44 13.78 -11.49
C ASN A 30 -16.89 12.39 -11.12
N LEU A 31 -17.45 11.67 -10.15
CA LEU A 31 -16.89 10.40 -9.67
C LEU A 31 -16.89 9.32 -10.77
N VAL A 32 -17.88 9.35 -11.67
CA VAL A 32 -18.00 8.47 -12.85
C VAL A 32 -16.76 8.54 -13.75
N LEU A 33 -16.03 9.67 -13.77
CA LEU A 33 -14.80 9.82 -14.57
C LEU A 33 -13.71 8.83 -14.15
N LEU A 34 -13.66 8.42 -12.88
CA LEU A 34 -12.61 7.51 -12.39
C LEU A 34 -12.69 6.13 -13.07
N PRO A 35 -13.78 5.35 -12.90
CA PRO A 35 -13.88 4.04 -13.54
C PRO A 35 -13.91 4.16 -15.07
N PHE A 36 -14.49 5.24 -15.62
CA PHE A 36 -14.53 5.46 -17.06
C PHE A 36 -13.14 5.64 -17.68
N VAL A 37 -12.35 6.60 -17.19
CA VAL A 37 -11.01 6.86 -17.73
C VAL A 37 -10.08 5.67 -17.44
N PHE A 38 -10.26 4.98 -16.31
CA PHE A 38 -9.48 3.78 -15.99
C PHE A 38 -9.69 2.67 -17.03
N VAL A 39 -10.94 2.34 -17.36
CA VAL A 39 -11.23 1.30 -18.39
C VAL A 39 -10.68 1.71 -19.75
N LEU A 40 -10.89 2.97 -20.14
CA LEU A 40 -10.41 3.49 -21.41
C LEU A 40 -8.90 3.31 -21.54
N LEU A 41 -8.14 3.76 -20.54
CA LEU A 41 -6.68 3.60 -20.51
C LEU A 41 -6.26 2.12 -20.44
N PHE A 42 -6.97 1.30 -19.66
CA PHE A 42 -6.68 -0.13 -19.52
C PHE A 42 -6.88 -0.91 -20.82
N VAL A 43 -7.84 -0.50 -21.66
CA VAL A 43 -8.07 -1.06 -23.00
C VAL A 43 -7.01 -0.56 -23.98
N VAL A 44 -6.72 0.75 -23.98
CA VAL A 44 -5.73 1.38 -24.89
C VAL A 44 -4.31 0.87 -24.63
N PHE A 45 -3.95 0.60 -23.38
CA PHE A 45 -2.61 0.14 -22.97
C PHE A 45 -2.62 -1.31 -22.50
N PRO A 46 -2.75 -2.31 -23.40
CA PRO A 46 -2.82 -3.72 -23.03
C PRO A 46 -1.54 -4.22 -22.32
N SER A 47 -0.40 -3.53 -22.54
CA SER A 47 0.86 -3.76 -21.83
C SER A 47 0.69 -3.73 -20.31
N PHE A 48 -0.23 -2.91 -19.79
CA PHE A 48 -0.48 -2.79 -18.35
C PHE A 48 -0.98 -4.10 -17.73
N SER A 49 -1.80 -4.85 -18.46
CA SER A 49 -2.34 -6.15 -18.05
C SER A 49 -1.42 -7.34 -18.37
N ARG A 50 -0.57 -7.21 -19.40
CA ARG A 50 0.24 -8.33 -19.93
C ARG A 50 1.24 -8.88 -18.92
N TYR A 51 1.81 -8.01 -18.09
CA TYR A 51 2.90 -8.37 -17.15
C TYR A 51 2.43 -8.70 -15.73
N ILE A 52 1.12 -8.67 -15.47
CA ILE A 52 0.55 -8.66 -14.12
C ILE A 52 0.89 -9.90 -13.30
N PHE A 53 0.94 -11.10 -13.90
CA PHE A 53 1.22 -12.34 -13.16
C PHE A 53 2.71 -12.68 -13.08
N ASN A 54 3.54 -11.96 -13.83
CA ASN A 54 4.98 -12.21 -13.85
C ASN A 54 5.72 -11.25 -12.93
N ASN A 55 5.28 -10.01 -12.78
CA ASN A 55 6.06 -8.98 -12.08
C ASN A 55 5.27 -8.38 -10.92
N LEU A 56 5.78 -8.54 -9.68
CA LEU A 56 5.06 -8.07 -8.49
C LEU A 56 4.76 -6.58 -8.49
N GLY A 57 5.72 -5.75 -8.93
CA GLY A 57 5.54 -4.30 -8.93
C GLY A 57 4.31 -3.89 -9.74
N ILE A 58 4.17 -4.43 -10.96
CA ILE A 58 3.00 -4.14 -11.80
C ILE A 58 1.73 -4.85 -11.30
N THR A 59 1.83 -6.00 -10.63
CA THR A 59 0.69 -6.63 -9.93
C THR A 59 0.12 -5.71 -8.87
N ILE A 60 0.99 -5.20 -8.00
CA ILE A 60 0.60 -4.34 -6.87
C ILE A 60 0.01 -3.04 -7.40
N ILE A 61 0.68 -2.40 -8.38
CA ILE A 61 0.18 -1.17 -8.98
C ILE A 61 -1.19 -1.38 -9.66
N ASN A 62 -1.37 -2.44 -10.46
CA ASN A 62 -2.68 -2.73 -11.07
C ASN A 62 -3.76 -2.97 -10.02
N PHE A 63 -3.43 -3.73 -8.98
CA PHE A 63 -4.38 -4.05 -7.92
C PHE A 63 -4.77 -2.81 -7.12
N THR A 64 -3.82 -1.96 -6.75
CA THR A 64 -4.12 -0.70 -6.06
C THR A 64 -4.94 0.25 -6.93
N MET A 65 -4.66 0.33 -8.24
CA MET A 65 -5.46 1.11 -9.17
C MET A 65 -6.88 0.58 -9.32
N LEU A 66 -7.06 -0.75 -9.39
CA LEU A 66 -8.39 -1.37 -9.42
C LEU A 66 -9.19 -1.00 -8.17
N LEU A 67 -8.58 -1.15 -6.99
CA LEU A 67 -9.26 -0.81 -5.75
C LEU A 67 -9.60 0.69 -5.68
N ARG A 68 -8.67 1.56 -6.11
CA ARG A 68 -8.83 3.03 -6.08
C ARG A 68 -9.86 3.55 -7.07
N TYR A 69 -9.83 3.08 -8.31
CA TYR A 69 -10.58 3.69 -9.41
C TYR A 69 -11.85 2.93 -9.78
N VAL A 70 -12.04 1.71 -9.27
CA VAL A 70 -13.21 0.88 -9.58
C VAL A 70 -13.96 0.49 -8.32
N VAL A 71 -13.28 -0.10 -7.33
CA VAL A 71 -13.95 -0.59 -6.12
C VAL A 71 -14.38 0.55 -5.21
N SER A 72 -13.54 1.59 -5.03
CA SER A 72 -13.92 2.72 -4.20
C SER A 72 -15.11 3.51 -4.76
N PRO A 73 -15.14 3.90 -6.05
CA PRO A 73 -16.34 4.50 -6.65
C PRO A 73 -17.56 3.57 -6.58
N PHE A 74 -17.41 2.27 -6.81
CA PHE A 74 -18.49 1.29 -6.68
C PHE A 74 -19.14 1.30 -5.30
N LEU A 75 -18.32 1.31 -4.25
CA LEU A 75 -18.83 1.34 -2.88
C LEU A 75 -19.48 2.70 -2.56
N MET A 76 -18.92 3.80 -3.07
CA MET A 76 -19.57 5.12 -2.96
C MET A 76 -20.92 5.17 -3.68
N ALA A 77 -21.06 4.53 -4.84
CA ALA A 77 -22.31 4.42 -5.58
C ALA A 77 -23.42 3.76 -4.75
N LEU A 78 -23.06 2.71 -3.99
CA LEU A 78 -23.99 1.91 -3.21
C LEU A 78 -24.41 2.56 -1.89
N TYR A 79 -23.48 3.22 -1.20
CA TYR A 79 -23.67 3.69 0.18
C TYR A 79 -23.63 5.21 0.34
N GLY A 80 -23.39 5.94 -0.75
CA GLY A 80 -23.30 7.40 -0.75
C GLY A 80 -21.96 7.94 -0.27
N SER A 81 -21.74 9.23 -0.51
CA SER A 81 -20.52 9.93 -0.07
C SER A 81 -20.63 10.52 1.34
N ASP A 82 -21.80 10.46 1.97
CA ASP A 82 -22.09 11.03 3.30
C ASP A 82 -21.50 10.24 4.48
N ILE A 83 -20.53 9.38 4.19
CA ILE A 83 -19.65 8.75 5.15
C ILE A 83 -18.59 9.78 5.60
N GLN A 84 -19.07 10.91 6.12
CA GLN A 84 -18.25 12.03 6.56
C GLN A 84 -17.81 11.79 8.01
N MET A 85 -16.61 11.24 8.18
CA MET A 85 -15.84 11.48 9.41
C MET A 85 -14.86 12.62 9.15
N GLY A 86 -15.34 13.85 9.28
CA GLY A 86 -14.59 15.09 9.05
C GLY A 86 -15.50 16.30 8.85
N SER A 87 -14.92 17.48 8.67
CA SER A 87 -15.65 18.69 8.28
C SER A 87 -16.27 18.53 6.90
N THR A 88 -17.46 19.09 6.71
CA THR A 88 -18.14 19.18 5.41
C THR A 88 -17.24 19.91 4.41
N VAL A 89 -16.59 19.16 3.52
CA VAL A 89 -15.74 19.72 2.46
C VAL A 89 -16.65 20.20 1.33
N SER A 90 -16.42 21.41 0.83
CA SER A 90 -17.23 21.94 -0.28
C SER A 90 -17.16 21.04 -1.52
N ILE A 91 -18.28 21.00 -2.26
CA ILE A 91 -18.42 20.18 -3.48
C ILE A 91 -17.34 20.52 -4.53
N ASP A 92 -16.86 21.78 -4.54
CA ASP A 92 -15.81 22.25 -5.45
C ASP A 92 -14.45 21.64 -5.12
N ILE A 93 -14.10 21.54 -3.84
CA ILE A 93 -12.82 20.96 -3.40
C ILE A 93 -12.82 19.46 -3.70
N GLN A 94 -13.92 18.78 -3.40
CA GLN A 94 -14.08 17.36 -3.73
C GLN A 94 -13.95 17.15 -5.26
N SER A 95 -14.55 18.02 -6.09
CA SER A 95 -14.51 17.88 -7.56
C SER A 95 -13.10 18.04 -8.11
N LYS A 96 -12.33 18.98 -7.54
CA LYS A 96 -10.92 19.16 -7.86
C LYS A 96 -10.06 17.96 -7.44
N ALA A 97 -10.37 17.34 -6.30
CA ALA A 97 -9.68 16.12 -5.86
C ALA A 97 -9.91 14.96 -6.83
N VAL A 98 -11.13 14.78 -7.33
CA VAL A 98 -11.44 13.77 -8.36
C VAL A 98 -10.67 14.04 -9.64
N LEU A 99 -10.62 15.29 -10.11
CA LEU A 99 -9.85 15.65 -11.30
C LEU A 99 -8.35 15.39 -11.12
N LEU A 100 -7.79 15.68 -9.95
CA LEU A 100 -6.40 15.40 -9.62
C LEU A 100 -6.09 13.90 -9.67
N MET A 101 -6.99 13.06 -9.15
CA MET A 101 -6.86 11.60 -9.24
C MET A 101 -6.89 11.09 -10.69
N VAL A 102 -7.75 11.67 -11.54
CA VAL A 102 -7.77 11.36 -12.98
C VAL A 102 -6.43 11.74 -13.63
N TYR A 103 -5.89 12.91 -13.29
CA TYR A 103 -4.58 13.35 -13.79
C TYR A 103 -3.45 12.40 -13.36
N GLU A 104 -3.39 12.02 -12.08
CA GLU A 104 -2.41 11.06 -11.55
C GLU A 104 -2.49 9.72 -12.28
N MET A 105 -3.71 9.23 -12.54
CA MET A 105 -3.94 7.98 -13.26
C MET A 105 -3.39 8.05 -14.68
N ILE A 106 -3.71 9.11 -15.43
CA ILE A 106 -3.21 9.29 -16.80
C ILE A 106 -1.68 9.33 -16.81
N ALA A 107 -1.07 10.10 -15.91
CA ALA A 107 0.39 10.21 -15.79
C ALA A 107 1.05 8.85 -15.52
N MET A 108 0.48 8.06 -14.60
CA MET A 108 0.98 6.71 -14.28
C MET A 108 0.90 5.75 -15.48
N PHE A 109 -0.22 5.77 -16.22
CA PHE A 109 -0.35 4.95 -17.43
C PHE A 109 0.64 5.37 -18.52
N LEU A 110 0.85 6.68 -18.72
CA LEU A 110 1.81 7.20 -19.70
C LEU A 110 3.25 6.81 -19.35
N ILE A 111 3.68 7.01 -18.11
CA ILE A 111 5.03 6.65 -17.66
C ILE A 111 5.25 5.14 -17.84
N PHE A 112 4.26 4.33 -17.47
CA PHE A 112 4.34 2.88 -17.69
C PHE A 112 4.40 2.53 -19.18
N ALA A 113 3.56 3.14 -20.01
CA ALA A 113 3.55 2.91 -21.45
C ALA A 113 4.89 3.24 -22.11
N LEU A 114 5.59 4.29 -21.65
CA LEU A 114 6.92 4.65 -22.14
C LEU A 114 8.01 3.67 -21.65
N LEU A 115 7.99 3.30 -20.37
CA LEU A 115 9.10 2.58 -19.73
C LEU A 115 8.94 1.06 -19.72
N HIS A 116 7.76 0.50 -19.99
CA HIS A 116 7.51 -0.94 -19.83
C HIS A 116 8.45 -1.81 -20.67
N LYS A 117 8.82 -1.38 -21.88
CA LYS A 117 9.74 -2.16 -22.72
C LYS A 117 11.14 -2.24 -22.09
N TYR A 118 11.63 -1.15 -21.52
CA TYR A 118 12.95 -1.13 -20.89
C TYR A 118 13.02 -2.07 -19.67
N PHE A 119 12.00 -2.04 -18.81
CA PHE A 119 11.99 -2.85 -17.58
C PHE A 119 11.54 -4.30 -17.77
N TYR A 120 10.67 -4.57 -18.74
CA TYR A 120 9.98 -5.87 -18.85
C TYR A 120 10.19 -6.59 -20.20
N SER A 121 10.87 -6.00 -21.19
CA SER A 121 11.16 -6.69 -22.47
C SER A 121 12.35 -7.64 -22.40
N ASN A 122 13.23 -7.50 -21.41
CA ASN A 122 14.36 -8.42 -21.25
C ASN A 122 13.98 -9.60 -20.34
N ASN A 123 14.26 -10.82 -20.79
CA ASN A 123 14.29 -12.03 -19.96
C ASN A 123 15.45 -11.94 -18.97
N SER A 124 15.43 -10.94 -18.09
CA SER A 124 16.36 -10.84 -16.97
C SER A 124 16.07 -11.99 -16.03
N LYS A 125 16.77 -13.11 -16.24
CA LYS A 125 16.89 -14.14 -15.22
C LYS A 125 17.39 -13.42 -13.98
N ILE A 126 16.55 -13.41 -12.93
CA ILE A 126 16.92 -12.88 -11.63
C ILE A 126 18.27 -13.51 -11.28
N ARG A 127 19.32 -12.67 -11.18
CA ARG A 127 20.66 -13.14 -10.84
C ARG A 127 20.56 -13.85 -9.49
N ASN A 128 21.11 -15.05 -9.40
CA ASN A 128 21.21 -15.76 -8.12
C ASN A 128 22.03 -14.87 -7.16
N VAL A 129 21.34 -14.27 -6.19
CA VAL A 129 21.96 -13.45 -5.15
C VAL A 129 22.53 -14.40 -4.12
N LYS A 130 23.86 -14.44 -3.97
CA LYS A 130 24.52 -15.18 -2.89
C LYS A 130 24.54 -14.33 -1.63
N SER A 131 24.33 -14.96 -0.48
CA SER A 131 24.49 -14.28 0.83
C SER A 131 25.95 -13.83 1.01
N GLN A 132 26.17 -12.54 1.27
CA GLN A 132 27.49 -11.97 1.61
C GLN A 132 27.49 -11.38 3.02
N SER A 133 28.65 -11.27 3.66
CA SER A 133 28.75 -10.65 4.99
C SER A 133 28.49 -9.14 4.90
N ASN A 134 27.62 -8.60 5.77
CA ASN A 134 27.26 -7.17 5.78
C ASN A 134 27.81 -6.46 7.03
N ILE A 135 29.14 -6.39 7.18
CA ILE A 135 29.81 -5.80 8.35
C ILE A 135 29.46 -4.32 8.51
N PHE A 136 29.47 -3.54 7.43
CA PHE A 136 29.12 -2.12 7.46
C PHE A 136 27.67 -1.88 7.87
N GLY A 137 26.73 -2.75 7.45
CA GLY A 137 25.35 -2.68 7.90
C GLY A 137 25.22 -2.87 9.42
N TRP A 138 25.95 -3.84 9.99
CA TRP A 138 25.97 -4.05 11.45
C TRP A 138 26.57 -2.87 12.22
N ILE A 139 27.64 -2.26 11.70
CA ILE A 139 28.22 -1.04 12.28
C ILE A 139 27.21 0.11 12.25
N PHE A 140 26.49 0.28 11.15
CA PHE A 140 25.47 1.31 11.03
C PHE A 140 24.29 1.09 11.97
N ILE A 141 23.86 -0.16 12.16
CA ILE A 141 22.82 -0.52 13.13
C ILE A 141 23.29 -0.21 14.57
N ALA A 142 24.54 -0.53 14.91
CA ALA A 142 25.11 -0.22 16.22
C ALA A 142 25.17 1.30 16.47
N PHE A 143 25.53 2.08 15.45
CA PHE A 143 25.51 3.53 15.50
C PHE A 143 24.09 4.09 15.71
N ALA A 144 23.09 3.55 15.02
CA ALA A 144 21.70 3.96 15.23
C ALA A 144 21.18 3.61 16.63
N LEU A 145 21.59 2.47 17.20
CA LEU A 145 21.28 2.12 18.58
C LEU A 145 21.90 3.11 19.58
N LEU A 146 23.13 3.58 19.34
CA LEU A 146 23.74 4.63 20.15
C LEU A 146 22.93 5.93 20.11
N ILE A 147 22.45 6.35 18.93
CA ILE A 147 21.58 7.53 18.80
C ILE A 147 20.30 7.36 19.62
N ILE A 148 19.67 6.17 19.58
CA ILE A 148 18.45 5.89 20.35
C ILE A 148 18.71 5.99 21.86
N ILE A 149 19.86 5.50 22.33
CA ILE A 149 20.25 5.58 23.74
C ILE A 149 20.51 7.03 24.16
N SER A 150 21.21 7.81 23.32
CA SER A 150 21.53 9.21 23.60
C SER A 150 20.32 10.14 23.51
N GLN A 151 19.36 9.85 22.62
CA GLN A 151 18.18 10.66 22.40
C GLN A 151 16.92 9.79 22.24
N PRO A 152 16.33 9.32 23.36
CA PRO A 152 15.16 8.44 23.32
C PRO A 152 13.91 9.14 22.77
N SER A 153 13.88 10.48 22.71
CA SER A 153 12.77 11.24 22.14
C SER A 153 12.53 10.94 20.66
N VAL A 154 13.53 10.45 19.92
CA VAL A 154 13.38 10.09 18.50
C VAL A 154 12.46 8.87 18.31
N LEU A 155 12.42 7.95 19.28
CA LEU A 155 11.44 6.84 19.30
C LEU A 155 10.01 7.35 19.46
N GLY A 156 9.83 8.57 19.98
CA GLY A 156 8.53 9.22 20.11
C GLY A 156 7.79 9.39 18.78
N ASN A 157 8.51 9.35 17.65
CA ASN A 157 7.98 9.52 16.30
C ASN A 157 7.48 8.21 15.68
N TYR A 158 7.77 7.07 16.31
CA TYR A 158 7.40 5.75 15.85
C TYR A 158 6.23 5.22 16.67
N SER A 159 5.25 4.64 16.00
CA SER A 159 4.12 3.95 16.61
C SER A 159 4.07 2.53 16.07
N PHE A 160 3.91 1.55 16.96
CA PHE A 160 3.79 0.15 16.55
C PHE A 160 2.32 -0.19 16.26
N ILE A 161 2.02 -0.73 15.08
CA ILE A 161 0.66 -1.05 14.62
C ILE A 161 -0.15 -1.82 15.68
N TRP A 162 0.47 -2.76 16.38
CA TRP A 162 -0.23 -3.65 17.31
C TRP A 162 -0.39 -3.08 18.72
N SER A 163 0.34 -2.02 19.07
CA SER A 163 0.29 -1.39 20.40
C SER A 163 -0.30 0.02 20.36
N ALA A 164 -0.41 0.62 19.19
CA ALA A 164 -0.95 1.95 19.03
C ALA A 164 -2.48 1.90 19.15
N SER A 165 -3.04 2.56 20.15
CA SER A 165 -4.48 2.86 20.22
C SER A 165 -4.86 4.09 19.39
N LYS A 166 -3.89 4.94 19.07
CA LYS A 166 -4.03 6.15 18.25
C LYS A 166 -2.73 6.43 17.49
N LEU A 167 -2.86 7.00 16.29
CA LEU A 167 -1.73 7.59 15.57
C LEU A 167 -1.40 8.93 16.22
N LYS A 168 -0.11 9.21 16.44
CA LYS A 168 0.31 10.53 16.89
C LYS A 168 0.10 11.53 15.74
N THR A 169 -0.72 12.54 15.97
CA THR A 169 -1.03 13.60 15.01
C THR A 169 0.19 14.47 14.72
N ASP A 170 0.24 15.02 13.50
CA ASP A 170 1.35 15.81 12.95
C ASP A 170 1.70 17.07 13.75
N THR A 171 0.87 17.48 14.71
CA THR A 171 1.14 18.62 15.62
C THR A 171 2.29 18.39 16.60
N ALA A 172 2.74 17.14 16.79
CA ALA A 172 3.83 16.84 17.72
C ALA A 172 5.23 16.96 17.11
N ASN A 173 5.39 17.10 15.79
CA ASN A 173 6.71 17.03 15.14
C ASN A 173 6.80 17.85 13.85
N GLU A 174 6.87 19.18 13.95
CA GLU A 174 7.28 20.02 12.82
C GLU A 174 8.77 19.88 12.47
N ASN A 175 9.55 19.14 13.25
CA ASN A 175 10.95 18.86 12.97
C ASN A 175 11.18 17.35 12.83
N VAL A 176 11.08 16.85 11.60
CA VAL A 176 11.73 15.57 11.24
C VAL A 176 13.22 15.79 11.42
N THR A 177 13.73 15.43 12.60
CA THR A 177 15.15 15.59 12.92
C THR A 177 15.98 14.63 12.05
N LEU A 178 17.18 15.04 11.65
CA LEU A 178 18.12 14.19 10.92
C LEU A 178 18.30 12.80 11.58
N PHE A 179 18.21 12.74 12.91
CA PHE A 179 18.25 11.51 13.68
C PHE A 179 17.08 10.54 13.39
N ALA A 180 15.86 11.05 13.17
CA ALA A 180 14.72 10.23 12.79
C ALA A 180 14.92 9.58 11.42
N LEU A 181 15.47 10.32 10.46
CA LEU A 181 15.82 9.77 9.14
C LEU A 181 16.91 8.69 9.23
N LEU A 182 17.93 8.91 10.06
CA LEU A 182 18.99 7.92 10.30
C LEU A 182 18.46 6.63 10.92
N ILE A 183 17.53 6.73 11.88
CA ILE A 183 16.88 5.56 12.49
C ILE A 183 15.99 4.83 11.47
N GLN A 184 15.26 5.57 10.63
CA GLN A 184 14.47 4.97 9.56
C GLN A 184 15.34 4.20 8.54
N LEU A 185 16.49 4.76 8.16
CA LEU A 185 17.47 4.07 7.32
C LEU A 185 18.03 2.83 8.03
N ALA A 186 18.34 2.95 9.33
CA ALA A 186 18.86 1.83 10.11
C ALA A 186 17.87 0.68 10.23
N GLN A 187 16.57 0.97 10.35
CA GLN A 187 15.51 -0.03 10.32
C GLN A 187 15.49 -0.81 8.98
N ILE A 188 15.66 -0.11 7.85
CA ILE A 188 15.74 -0.76 6.53
C ILE A 188 16.99 -1.65 6.46
N VAL A 189 18.15 -1.13 6.85
CA VAL A 189 19.43 -1.88 6.86
C VAL A 189 19.36 -3.09 7.79
N PHE A 190 18.71 -2.95 8.95
CA PHE A 190 18.46 -4.04 9.91
C PHE A 190 17.59 -5.13 9.29
N THR A 191 16.49 -4.75 8.63
CA THR A 191 15.58 -5.68 7.95
C THR A 191 16.32 -6.49 6.88
N VAL A 192 17.09 -5.81 6.02
CA VAL A 192 17.88 -6.46 4.97
C VAL A 192 18.96 -7.38 5.56
N SER A 193 19.62 -6.96 6.64
CA SER A 193 20.68 -7.74 7.29
C SER A 193 20.13 -9.03 7.91
N ILE A 194 18.97 -8.99 8.55
CA ILE A 194 18.28 -10.19 9.05
C ILE A 194 17.87 -11.11 7.89
N LEU A 195 17.26 -10.55 6.83
CA LEU A 195 16.88 -11.33 5.65
C LEU A 195 18.07 -12.08 5.04
N ASN A 196 19.23 -11.43 4.98
CA ASN A 196 20.46 -12.05 4.50
C ASN A 196 20.93 -13.22 5.37
N ILE A 197 20.84 -13.09 6.70
CA ILE A 197 21.13 -14.21 7.63
C ILE A 197 20.18 -15.38 7.38
N ILE A 198 18.87 -15.11 7.32
CA ILE A 198 17.85 -16.14 7.09
C ILE A 198 18.09 -16.83 5.75
N HIS A 199 18.43 -16.07 4.71
CA HIS A 199 18.74 -16.59 3.40
C HIS A 199 19.99 -17.49 3.40
N LYS A 200 21.04 -17.13 4.14
CA LYS A 200 22.24 -17.97 4.32
C LYS A 200 21.91 -19.35 4.91
N TYR A 201 20.96 -19.43 5.83
CA TYR A 201 20.49 -20.71 6.37
C TYR A 201 19.60 -21.46 5.39
N TYR A 202 18.79 -20.74 4.61
CA TYR A 202 18.00 -21.32 3.54
C TYR A 202 18.89 -21.97 2.47
N GLU A 203 19.99 -21.34 2.03
CA GLU A 203 20.91 -21.93 1.06
C GLU A 203 21.49 -23.29 1.53
N LYS A 204 21.59 -23.50 2.85
CA LYS A 204 22.11 -24.74 3.44
C LYS A 204 21.06 -25.83 3.63
N LYS A 205 19.83 -25.47 4.02
CA LYS A 205 18.77 -26.42 4.43
C LYS A 205 17.57 -26.50 3.47
N ASN A 206 17.46 -25.57 2.51
CA ASN A 206 16.42 -25.48 1.47
C ASN A 206 14.96 -25.65 1.95
N SER A 207 14.66 -25.33 3.21
CA SER A 207 13.32 -25.51 3.78
C SER A 207 12.43 -24.27 3.61
N ILE A 208 11.12 -24.50 3.49
CA ILE A 208 10.11 -23.43 3.35
C ILE A 208 9.95 -22.58 4.62
N ILE A 209 10.39 -23.09 5.78
CA ILE A 209 10.30 -22.41 7.08
C ILE A 209 11.05 -21.06 7.04
N TYR A 210 12.18 -21.00 6.33
CA TYR A 210 12.94 -19.77 6.19
C TYR A 210 12.19 -18.68 5.42
N LEU A 211 11.33 -19.06 4.46
CA LEU A 211 10.47 -18.12 3.76
C LEU A 211 9.43 -17.51 4.70
N PHE A 212 8.79 -18.32 5.56
CA PHE A 212 7.85 -17.82 6.56
C PHE A 212 8.54 -16.92 7.60
N LEU A 213 9.76 -17.29 8.02
CA LEU A 213 10.54 -16.46 8.93
C LEU A 213 10.88 -15.10 8.30
N SER A 214 11.25 -15.06 7.02
CA SER A 214 11.47 -13.80 6.31
C SER A 214 10.19 -12.96 6.16
N PHE A 215 9.03 -13.59 5.96
CA PHE A 215 7.73 -12.89 5.99
C PHE A 215 7.48 -12.21 7.33
N ILE A 216 7.71 -12.92 8.44
CA ILE A 216 7.55 -12.38 9.80
C ILE A 216 8.44 -11.15 10.00
N VAL A 217 9.70 -11.21 9.54
CA VAL A 217 10.64 -10.08 9.64
C VAL A 217 10.16 -8.85 8.86
N ILE A 218 9.64 -9.07 7.63
CA ILE A 218 9.12 -7.97 6.81
C ILE A 218 7.87 -7.36 7.44
N VAL A 219 6.95 -8.18 7.95
CA VAL A 219 5.73 -7.71 8.63
C VAL A 219 6.09 -6.94 9.90
N ALA A 220 7.01 -7.46 10.70
CA ALA A 220 7.47 -6.79 11.92
C ALA A 220 8.12 -5.44 11.60
N SER A 221 8.93 -5.36 10.54
CA SER A 221 9.54 -4.11 10.08
C SER A 221 8.50 -3.12 9.54
N ALA A 222 7.57 -3.58 8.70
CA ALA A 222 6.47 -2.74 8.19
C ALA A 222 5.49 -2.32 9.29
N SER A 223 5.49 -2.98 10.46
CA SER A 223 4.63 -2.64 11.58
C SER A 223 5.06 -1.40 12.35
N PHE A 224 6.24 -0.84 12.07
CA PHE A 224 6.64 0.47 12.59
C PHE A 224 6.09 1.57 11.69
N ILE A 225 5.14 2.36 12.22
CA ILE A 225 4.56 3.51 11.54
C ILE A 225 5.29 4.77 11.97
N THR A 226 5.65 5.61 11.01
CA THR A 226 6.06 6.99 11.26
C THR A 226 4.98 7.97 10.79
N GLY A 227 4.45 8.76 11.73
CA GLY A 227 3.39 9.74 11.46
C GLY A 227 2.04 9.13 11.06
N THR A 228 1.24 9.87 10.29
CA THR A 228 -0.11 9.47 9.84
C THR A 228 -0.15 8.94 8.40
N SER A 229 1.00 8.94 7.71
CA SER A 229 1.08 8.62 6.29
C SER A 229 1.16 7.10 6.04
N ARG A 230 0.23 6.58 5.23
CA ARG A 230 0.16 5.16 4.83
C ARG A 230 1.36 4.72 3.99
N SER A 231 2.04 5.65 3.32
CA SER A 231 3.25 5.36 2.54
C SER A 231 4.39 4.82 3.40
N SER A 232 4.44 5.20 4.69
CA SER A 232 5.44 4.72 5.65
C SER A 232 5.38 3.21 5.87
N ILE A 233 4.20 2.60 5.69
CA ILE A 233 3.97 1.16 5.86
C ILE A 233 4.09 0.42 4.52
N ILE A 234 3.51 1.00 3.46
CA ILE A 234 3.44 0.35 2.14
C ILE A 234 4.82 0.20 1.53
N ILE A 235 5.68 1.22 1.62
CA ILE A 235 7.01 1.21 0.96
C ILE A 235 7.90 0.09 1.52
N PRO A 236 8.12 -0.05 2.85
CA PRO A 236 8.90 -1.15 3.41
C PRO A 236 8.32 -2.53 3.11
N LEU A 237 6.99 -2.65 3.10
CA LEU A 237 6.30 -3.90 2.82
C LEU A 237 6.51 -4.35 1.37
N VAL A 238 6.33 -3.44 0.40
CA VAL A 238 6.54 -3.74 -1.03
C VAL A 238 8.00 -4.06 -1.32
N THR A 239 8.95 -3.30 -0.75
CA THR A 239 10.38 -3.58 -0.94
C THR A 239 10.81 -4.89 -0.28
N GLY A 240 10.31 -5.20 0.92
CA GLY A 240 10.55 -6.49 1.57
C GLY A 240 10.00 -7.68 0.77
N LEU A 241 8.76 -7.59 0.28
CA LEU A 241 8.17 -8.62 -0.56
C LEU A 241 8.91 -8.80 -1.89
N PHE A 242 9.40 -7.71 -2.48
CA PHE A 242 10.25 -7.80 -3.67
C PHE A 242 11.57 -8.51 -3.36
N ALA A 243 12.20 -8.22 -2.22
CA ALA A 243 13.40 -8.94 -1.78
C ALA A 243 13.13 -10.45 -1.62
N LEU A 244 11.96 -10.85 -1.09
CA LEU A 244 11.59 -12.26 -1.01
C LEU A 244 11.51 -12.94 -2.38
N LEU A 245 10.94 -12.29 -3.39
CA LEU A 245 10.90 -12.88 -4.74
C LEU A 245 12.29 -13.16 -5.28
N VAL A 246 13.21 -12.22 -5.06
CA VAL A 246 14.58 -12.31 -5.54
C VAL A 246 15.33 -13.43 -4.81
N LEU A 247 15.16 -13.52 -3.49
CA LEU A 247 15.82 -14.52 -2.65
C LEU A 247 15.22 -15.93 -2.81
N TYR A 248 13.90 -16.05 -2.98
CA TYR A 248 13.18 -17.33 -2.95
C TYR A 248 12.48 -17.64 -4.27
N ASN A 249 13.25 -17.70 -5.36
CA ASN A 249 12.73 -17.94 -6.70
C ASN A 249 11.88 -19.24 -6.82
N LYS A 250 12.17 -20.27 -6.01
CA LYS A 250 11.41 -21.53 -5.97
C LYS A 250 9.93 -21.35 -5.54
N TYR A 251 9.62 -20.36 -4.70
CA TYR A 251 8.29 -20.17 -4.10
C TYR A 251 7.56 -18.94 -4.62
N ARG A 252 7.95 -18.44 -5.81
CA ARG A 252 7.44 -17.20 -6.41
C ARG A 252 5.91 -17.08 -6.40
N LYS A 253 5.19 -18.15 -6.77
CA LYS A 253 3.72 -18.14 -6.80
C LYS A 253 3.09 -17.97 -5.42
N LEU A 254 3.66 -18.61 -4.40
CA LEU A 254 3.22 -18.46 -3.01
C LEU A 254 3.47 -17.04 -2.51
N ILE A 255 4.64 -16.47 -2.80
CA ILE A 255 5.00 -15.10 -2.41
C ILE A 255 4.06 -14.08 -3.06
N ILE A 256 3.71 -14.27 -4.34
CA ILE A 256 2.75 -13.41 -5.03
C ILE A 256 1.36 -13.52 -4.38
N GLY A 257 0.88 -14.74 -4.10
CA GLY A 257 -0.41 -14.94 -3.43
C GLY A 257 -0.46 -14.32 -2.03
N SER A 258 0.56 -14.55 -1.20
CA SER A 258 0.60 -14.01 0.16
C SER A 258 0.84 -12.50 0.18
N SER A 259 1.56 -11.93 -0.80
CA SER A 259 1.76 -10.47 -0.90
C SER A 259 0.44 -9.70 -1.04
N LEU A 260 -0.49 -10.22 -1.85
CA LEU A 260 -1.82 -9.63 -2.03
C LEU A 260 -2.60 -9.64 -0.71
N ILE A 261 -2.63 -10.80 -0.04
CA ILE A 261 -3.32 -10.96 1.25
C ILE A 261 -2.70 -10.04 2.31
N LEU A 262 -1.38 -9.98 2.38
CA LEU A 262 -0.65 -9.17 3.34
C LEU A 262 -0.88 -7.67 3.11
N SER A 263 -0.88 -7.24 1.85
CA SER A 263 -1.16 -5.84 1.50
C SER A 263 -2.59 -5.45 1.91
N LEU A 264 -3.58 -6.30 1.64
CA LEU A 264 -4.97 -6.10 2.06
C LEU A 264 -5.08 -6.00 3.59
N LEU A 265 -4.43 -6.91 4.32
CA LEU A 265 -4.46 -6.94 5.78
C LEU A 265 -3.86 -5.66 6.38
N VAL A 266 -2.67 -5.27 5.93
CA VAL A 266 -1.98 -4.10 6.45
C VAL A 266 -2.71 -2.80 6.14
N ILE A 267 -3.29 -2.70 4.95
CA ILE A 267 -4.17 -1.60 4.57
C ILE A 267 -5.39 -1.54 5.51
N SER A 268 -6.05 -2.68 5.75
CA SER A 268 -7.23 -2.76 6.63
C SER A 268 -6.94 -2.46 8.10
N VAL A 269 -5.74 -2.78 8.60
CA VAL A 269 -5.37 -2.46 10.00
C VAL A 269 -5.01 -0.99 10.13
N SER A 270 -4.26 -0.43 9.16
CA SER A 270 -3.94 1.00 9.13
C SER A 270 -5.19 1.88 9.10
N THR A 271 -6.25 1.44 8.42
CA THR A 271 -7.52 2.18 8.35
C THR A 271 -8.28 2.18 9.67
N LEU A 272 -8.34 1.04 10.36
CA LEU A 272 -8.99 0.96 11.67
C LEU A 272 -8.30 1.88 12.69
N LEU A 273 -6.97 1.91 12.69
CA LEU A 273 -6.18 2.79 13.56
C LEU A 273 -6.42 4.28 13.26
N LYS A 274 -6.49 4.65 11.98
CA LYS A 274 -6.79 6.04 11.59
C LYS A 274 -8.22 6.44 11.95
N GLN A 275 -9.18 5.53 11.77
CA GLN A 275 -10.57 5.75 12.18
C GLN A 275 -10.64 6.05 13.68
N GLN A 276 -10.06 5.20 14.53
CA GLN A 276 -10.01 5.39 15.99
C GLN A 276 -9.37 6.74 16.39
N THR A 277 -8.33 7.15 15.68
CA THR A 277 -7.66 8.44 15.91
C THR A 277 -8.61 9.61 15.63
N ASN A 278 -9.36 9.57 14.52
CA ASN A 278 -10.29 10.63 14.14
C ASN A 278 -11.58 10.66 14.98
N VAL A 279 -12.10 9.50 15.42
CA VAL A 279 -13.26 9.43 16.34
C VAL A 279 -12.99 10.18 17.65
N THR A 280 -11.73 10.21 18.08
CA THR A 280 -11.39 10.83 19.37
C THR A 280 -11.14 12.34 19.27
N ILE A 281 -10.97 12.87 18.05
CA ILE A 281 -10.71 14.30 17.79
C ILE A 281 -12.01 15.03 17.41
N GLY A 282 -12.95 14.35 16.74
CA GLY A 282 -14.29 14.85 16.48
C GLY A 282 -15.27 14.48 17.60
N SER A 283 -15.90 15.48 18.22
CA SER A 283 -17.04 15.28 19.12
C SER A 283 -18.10 14.35 18.50
N ARG A 284 -18.66 13.47 19.34
CA ARG A 284 -19.75 12.51 19.05
C ARG A 284 -20.66 12.99 17.91
N SER A 285 -20.45 12.48 16.69
CA SER A 285 -21.47 12.51 15.66
C SER A 285 -21.91 11.07 15.38
N LEU A 286 -23.16 10.83 15.77
CA LEU A 286 -24.11 9.80 15.34
C LEU A 286 -23.50 8.60 14.59
N TYR A 287 -22.97 7.65 15.35
CA TYR A 287 -22.78 6.29 14.86
C TYR A 287 -24.14 5.60 14.83
N HIS A 288 -24.78 5.56 13.66
CA HIS A 288 -25.65 4.43 13.37
C HIS A 288 -24.75 3.19 13.25
N SER A 289 -25.16 2.07 13.85
CA SER A 289 -24.43 0.80 13.75
C SER A 289 -24.40 0.35 12.29
N ALA A 290 -23.35 0.75 11.59
CA ALA A 290 -23.12 0.40 10.21
C ALA A 290 -22.86 -1.11 10.09
N GLY A 291 -23.51 -1.76 9.12
CA GLY A 291 -23.32 -3.18 8.85
C GLY A 291 -21.87 -3.50 8.45
N PRO A 292 -21.45 -4.78 8.45
CA PRO A 292 -20.08 -5.18 8.08
C PRO A 292 -19.62 -4.66 6.70
N LEU A 293 -20.56 -4.45 5.78
CA LEU A 293 -20.30 -3.92 4.43
C LEU A 293 -20.19 -2.37 4.39
N GLU A 294 -20.91 -1.64 5.24
CA GLU A 294 -20.76 -0.19 5.38
C GLU A 294 -19.43 0.16 6.06
N ASN A 295 -18.98 -0.68 7.01
CA ASN A 295 -17.62 -0.60 7.55
C ASN A 295 -16.56 -0.85 6.47
N LEU A 296 -16.81 -1.74 5.51
CA LEU A 296 -15.94 -1.94 4.35
C LEU A 296 -15.89 -0.68 3.46
N THR A 297 -17.01 -0.02 3.20
CA THR A 297 -17.04 1.23 2.44
C THR A 297 -16.33 2.38 3.15
N LEU A 298 -16.53 2.51 4.46
CA LEU A 298 -15.77 3.41 5.35
C LEU A 298 -14.26 3.18 5.22
N ILE A 299 -13.86 1.90 5.30
CA ILE A 299 -12.46 1.48 5.16
C ILE A 299 -11.95 1.84 3.75
N PHE A 300 -12.66 1.50 2.68
CA PHE A 300 -12.24 1.77 1.30
C PHE A 300 -12.12 3.25 0.95
N ASN A 301 -13.09 4.09 1.36
CA ASN A 301 -13.02 5.52 1.14
C ASN A 301 -11.86 6.16 1.91
N TYR A 302 -11.59 5.69 3.14
CA TYR A 302 -10.37 6.07 3.84
C TYR A 302 -9.13 5.63 3.08
N ILE A 303 -9.05 4.41 2.53
CA ILE A 303 -7.84 3.88 1.87
C ILE A 303 -7.45 4.70 0.63
N PHE A 304 -8.42 5.14 -0.16
CA PHE A 304 -8.21 5.49 -1.56
C PHE A 304 -8.48 6.95 -1.95
N LEU A 305 -9.22 7.70 -1.11
CA LEU A 305 -9.66 9.08 -1.39
C LEU A 305 -9.08 10.15 -0.46
N ALA A 306 -8.17 9.79 0.45
CA ALA A 306 -7.42 10.71 1.32
C ALA A 306 -5.92 10.48 1.24
#